data_AF-A0AB34IFJ6-F1
#
_entry.id   AF-A0AB34IFJ6-F1
#
_cell.length_a   1.000
_cell.length_b   1.000
_cell.length_c   1.000
_cell.angle_alpha   90.00
_cell.angle_beta   90.00
_cell.angle_gamma   90.00
#
_symmetry.space_group_name_H-M   'P 1'
#
loop_
_entity.id
_entity.type
_entity.pdbx_description
1 polymer ?
#
loop_
_entity_poly.entity_id
_entity_poly.type
_entity_poly.pdbx_seq_one_letter_code
_entity_poly.pdbx_strand_id
1 'polypeptide(L)'
;MDPVSMHASRPSLSTRPSSSGVLMCVFFDAEPGRRVLDEAPIAAAQLKKVMSPPYPILLLANAKARSMLVRADARAVFDRSRELHLDRRILEFDRGTWRGVRYARPYLHKLSCLLQSDFNQTVFIDCDTFVVQPSLIHHMLTSVLAVADVAMPMDPGREAHLSIGSPPWISSSSSGPPPLCSALMAYSKSPIADALWLGAARRLLGRAHPEVRQGDQEMVWFEWTQGVGRSMRILPLPGMERMH
;
A
#
# COMPACT_ATOMS: atom_id res chain seq x y z
N MET A 1 -31.46 -40.35 9.45
CA MET A 1 -31.14 -39.02 10.03
C MET A 1 -30.37 -38.29 8.95
N ASP A 2 -31.04 -37.38 8.24
CA ASP A 2 -30.43 -36.63 7.15
C ASP A 2 -29.56 -35.49 7.70
N PRO A 3 -28.40 -35.21 7.09
CA PRO A 3 -27.55 -34.12 7.52
C PRO A 3 -28.22 -32.79 7.17
N VAL A 4 -28.50 -31.98 8.19
CA VAL A 4 -28.99 -30.62 8.05
C VAL A 4 -27.90 -29.78 7.37
N SER A 5 -28.06 -29.52 6.08
CA SER A 5 -27.23 -28.59 5.32
C SER A 5 -27.50 -27.16 5.81
N MET A 6 -26.66 -26.66 6.73
CA MET A 6 -26.64 -25.26 7.11
C MET A 6 -25.97 -24.45 6.00
N HIS A 7 -26.73 -24.07 4.98
CA HIS A 7 -26.35 -22.98 4.10
C HIS A 7 -26.38 -21.68 4.90
N ALA A 8 -25.23 -21.29 5.46
CA ALA A 8 -25.05 -19.97 6.03
C ALA A 8 -25.31 -18.93 4.92
N SER A 9 -26.46 -18.26 5.02
CA SER A 9 -26.84 -17.15 4.16
C SER A 9 -25.73 -16.10 4.20
N ARG A 10 -25.01 -15.90 3.09
CA ARG A 10 -23.99 -14.85 2.99
C ARG A 10 -24.68 -13.52 3.31
N PRO A 11 -24.23 -12.75 4.31
CA PRO A 11 -24.80 -11.45 4.60
C PRO A 11 -24.68 -10.58 3.34
N SER A 12 -25.82 -10.06 2.87
CA SER A 12 -25.86 -9.17 1.72
C SER A 12 -25.11 -7.90 2.06
N LEU A 13 -24.00 -7.64 1.37
CA LEU A 13 -23.25 -6.40 1.51
C LEU A 13 -24.18 -5.22 1.21
N SER A 14 -24.21 -4.24 2.13
CA SER A 14 -24.92 -2.97 1.94
C SER A 14 -24.47 -2.32 0.64
N THR A 15 -25.42 -1.84 -0.16
CA THR A 15 -25.16 -1.13 -1.44
C THR A 15 -24.62 0.29 -1.24
N ARG A 16 -24.58 0.78 0.01
CA ARG A 16 -23.87 2.04 0.30
C ARG A 16 -22.36 1.79 0.23
N PRO A 17 -21.60 2.58 -0.54
CA PRO A 17 -20.15 2.48 -0.50
C PRO A 17 -19.69 2.70 0.95
N SER A 18 -19.10 1.67 1.54
CA SER A 18 -18.44 1.79 2.85
C SER A 18 -17.43 2.93 2.76
N SER A 19 -17.42 3.83 3.74
CA SER A 19 -16.41 4.88 3.86
C SER A 19 -15.01 4.31 4.10
N SER A 20 -14.90 3.04 4.47
CA SER A 20 -13.66 2.39 4.88
C SER A 20 -13.46 1.06 4.17
N GLY A 21 -12.23 0.72 3.81
CA GLY A 21 -11.96 -0.55 3.14
C GLY A 21 -10.49 -0.84 2.88
N VAL A 22 -10.25 -1.93 2.17
CA VAL A 22 -8.91 -2.43 1.84
C VAL A 22 -8.57 -2.09 0.39
N LEU A 23 -7.35 -1.63 0.17
CA LEU A 23 -6.82 -1.29 -1.14
C LEU A 23 -5.64 -2.20 -1.47
N MET A 24 -5.65 -2.77 -2.68
CA MET A 24 -4.52 -3.52 -3.23
C MET A 24 -4.13 -2.96 -4.59
N CYS A 25 -2.84 -3.04 -4.93
CA CYS A 25 -2.29 -2.55 -6.18
C CYS A 25 -1.56 -3.64 -6.94
N VAL A 26 -1.89 -3.85 -8.21
CA VAL A 26 -1.12 -4.72 -9.11
C VAL A 26 -0.59 -3.91 -10.28
N PHE A 27 0.73 -3.77 -10.35
CA PHE A 27 1.40 -3.19 -11.50
C PHE A 27 2.24 -4.25 -12.20
N PHE A 28 2.02 -4.44 -13.50
CA PHE A 28 2.79 -5.39 -14.32
C PHE A 28 3.22 -4.74 -15.63
N ASP A 29 4.53 -4.72 -15.88
CA ASP A 29 5.13 -4.21 -17.13
C ASP A 29 5.83 -5.33 -17.92
N ALA A 30 6.54 -6.26 -17.26
CA ALA A 30 7.23 -7.40 -17.89
C ALA A 30 7.53 -8.56 -16.92
N GLU A 31 8.06 -9.66 -17.47
CA GLU A 31 8.20 -11.02 -16.89
C GLU A 31 8.77 -11.20 -15.46
N PRO A 32 9.67 -10.38 -14.87
CA PRO A 32 9.98 -10.58 -13.45
C PRO A 32 8.78 -10.30 -12.52
N GLY A 33 7.75 -9.60 -13.00
CA GLY A 33 6.54 -9.25 -12.24
C GLY A 33 5.40 -10.26 -12.33
N ARG A 34 5.58 -11.43 -12.95
CA ARG A 34 4.45 -12.37 -13.13
C ARG A 34 3.90 -12.88 -11.79
N ARG A 35 4.77 -13.04 -10.78
CA ARG A 35 4.40 -13.49 -9.43
C ARG A 35 3.30 -12.65 -8.81
N VAL A 36 3.32 -11.32 -8.98
CA VAL A 36 2.31 -10.43 -8.40
C VAL A 36 0.89 -10.72 -8.92
N LEU A 37 0.77 -11.30 -10.13
CA LEU A 37 -0.52 -11.69 -10.70
C LEU A 37 -1.10 -12.93 -10.05
N ASP A 38 -0.25 -13.80 -9.51
CA ASP A 38 -0.63 -15.03 -8.80
C ASP A 38 -0.80 -14.76 -7.29
N GLU A 39 0.06 -13.91 -6.72
CA GLU A 39 0.06 -13.56 -5.29
C GLU A 39 -1.16 -12.71 -4.92
N ALA A 40 -1.52 -11.70 -5.73
CA ALA A 40 -2.59 -10.77 -5.37
C ALA A 40 -3.96 -11.45 -5.13
N PRO A 41 -4.43 -12.37 -5.99
CA PRO A 41 -5.68 -13.08 -5.75
C PRO A 41 -5.61 -14.02 -4.54
N ILE A 42 -4.47 -14.66 -4.31
CA ILE A 42 -4.25 -15.55 -3.16
C ILE A 42 -4.29 -14.75 -1.86
N ALA A 43 -3.56 -13.64 -1.79
CA ALA A 43 -3.55 -12.74 -0.64
C ALA A 43 -4.95 -12.16 -0.37
N ALA A 44 -5.67 -11.72 -1.41
CA ALA A 44 -7.03 -11.21 -1.27
C ALA A 44 -8.02 -12.28 -0.78
N ALA A 45 -7.94 -13.51 -1.32
CA ALA A 45 -8.78 -14.62 -0.89
C ALA A 45 -8.52 -15.00 0.57
N GLN A 46 -7.24 -15.09 0.96
CA GLN A 46 -6.87 -15.36 2.34
C GLN A 46 -7.32 -14.25 3.29
N LEU A 47 -7.18 -12.99 2.88
CA LEU A 47 -7.67 -11.85 3.64
C LEU A 47 -9.18 -11.92 3.87
N LYS A 48 -9.97 -12.19 2.82
CA LYS A 48 -11.43 -12.35 2.94
C LYS A 48 -11.83 -13.46 3.92
N LYS A 49 -11.03 -14.52 3.98
CA LYS A 49 -11.29 -15.66 4.88
C LYS A 49 -11.06 -15.28 6.35
N VAL A 50 -10.04 -14.49 6.66
CA VAL A 50 -9.68 -14.19 8.04
C VAL A 50 -10.28 -12.89 8.58
N MET A 51 -10.53 -11.90 7.72
CA MET A 51 -10.91 -10.54 8.11
C MET A 51 -12.29 -10.51 8.77
N SER A 52 -12.34 -10.01 10.02
CA SER A 52 -13.57 -9.90 10.80
C SER A 52 -13.56 -8.63 11.67
N PRO A 53 -14.56 -7.72 11.52
CA PRO A 53 -15.64 -7.72 10.53
C PRO A 53 -15.15 -7.63 9.07
N PRO A 54 -15.99 -8.01 8.09
CA PRO A 54 -15.63 -7.92 6.68
C PRO A 54 -15.61 -6.47 6.18
N TYR A 55 -14.60 -6.14 5.36
CA TYR A 55 -14.48 -4.88 4.63
C TYR A 55 -14.38 -5.12 3.11
N PRO A 56 -14.85 -4.19 2.27
CA PRO A 56 -14.68 -4.31 0.82
C PRO A 56 -13.21 -4.19 0.42
N ILE A 57 -12.77 -5.04 -0.49
CA ILE A 57 -11.43 -5.01 -1.11
C ILE A 57 -11.53 -4.40 -2.50
N LEU A 58 -10.80 -3.30 -2.72
CA LEU A 58 -10.63 -2.63 -4.00
C LEU A 58 -9.26 -2.99 -4.59
N LEU A 59 -9.27 -3.55 -5.80
CA LEU A 59 -8.07 -3.74 -6.60
C LEU A 59 -7.91 -2.62 -7.64
N LEU A 60 -6.77 -1.92 -7.61
CA LEU A 60 -6.31 -1.06 -8.70
C LEU A 60 -5.20 -1.78 -9.48
N ALA A 61 -5.40 -1.98 -10.77
CA ALA A 61 -4.42 -2.66 -11.61
C ALA A 61 -4.21 -1.94 -12.94
N ASN A 62 -2.98 -1.82 -13.42
CA ASN A 62 -2.73 -1.22 -14.74
C ASN A 62 -3.40 -2.06 -15.86
N ALA A 63 -3.62 -1.48 -17.04
CA ALA A 63 -4.33 -2.14 -18.15
C ALA A 63 -3.83 -3.57 -18.43
N LYS A 64 -2.49 -3.76 -18.43
CA LYS A 64 -1.86 -5.05 -18.68
C LYS A 64 -2.17 -6.07 -17.59
N ALA A 65 -1.90 -5.76 -16.31
CA ALA A 65 -2.23 -6.65 -15.19
C ALA A 65 -3.73 -6.97 -15.15
N ARG A 66 -4.57 -5.94 -15.34
CA ARG A 66 -6.02 -6.05 -15.34
C ARG A 66 -6.52 -7.02 -16.41
N SER A 67 -5.91 -7.03 -17.60
CA SER A 67 -6.25 -7.98 -18.67
C SER A 67 -5.89 -9.43 -18.31
N MET A 68 -4.78 -9.64 -17.61
CA MET A 68 -4.32 -10.97 -17.19
C MET A 68 -5.17 -11.53 -16.05
N LEU A 69 -5.52 -10.68 -15.07
CA LEU A 69 -6.40 -11.06 -13.95
C LEU A 69 -7.83 -11.42 -14.40
N VAL A 70 -8.33 -10.85 -15.50
CA VAL A 70 -9.62 -11.28 -16.11
C VAL A 70 -9.54 -12.70 -16.60
N ARG A 71 -8.48 -13.03 -17.34
CA ARG A 71 -8.32 -14.34 -17.97
C ARG A 71 -8.21 -15.46 -16.94
N ALA A 72 -7.70 -15.15 -15.75
CA ALA A 72 -7.54 -16.08 -14.64
C ALA A 72 -8.78 -16.23 -13.74
N ASP A 73 -9.92 -15.58 -14.06
CA ASP A 73 -11.10 -15.45 -13.18
C ASP A 73 -10.79 -14.94 -11.76
N ALA A 74 -9.62 -14.30 -11.61
CA ALA A 74 -9.09 -13.82 -10.34
C ALA A 74 -9.83 -12.58 -9.82
N ARG A 75 -10.79 -12.04 -10.57
CA ARG A 75 -11.58 -10.88 -10.14
C ARG A 75 -12.61 -11.22 -9.08
N ALA A 76 -13.07 -12.46 -9.03
CA ALA A 76 -14.14 -12.88 -8.12
C ALA A 76 -13.76 -12.69 -6.63
N VAL A 77 -12.46 -12.64 -6.30
CA VAL A 77 -12.00 -12.42 -4.93
C VAL A 77 -11.96 -10.95 -4.53
N PHE A 78 -12.08 -10.01 -5.46
CA PHE A 78 -12.14 -8.57 -5.16
C PHE A 78 -13.59 -8.08 -5.22
N ASP A 79 -14.01 -7.24 -4.28
CA ASP A 79 -15.36 -6.67 -4.30
C ASP A 79 -15.51 -5.60 -5.39
N ARG A 80 -14.41 -4.91 -5.67
CA ARG A 80 -14.31 -3.91 -6.74
C ARG A 80 -12.95 -4.00 -7.43
N SER A 81 -12.93 -3.76 -8.74
CA SER A 81 -11.69 -3.66 -9.50
C SER A 81 -11.81 -2.59 -10.57
N ARG A 82 -10.79 -1.73 -10.70
CA ARG A 82 -10.69 -0.75 -11.77
C ARG A 82 -9.26 -0.61 -12.29
N GLU A 83 -9.15 0.10 -13.39
CA GLU A 83 -7.85 0.41 -13.98
C GLU A 83 -7.09 1.43 -13.13
N LEU A 84 -5.79 1.17 -12.95
CA LEU A 84 -4.86 2.10 -12.34
C LEU A 84 -4.18 2.93 -13.43
N HIS A 85 -4.38 4.23 -13.36
CA HIS A 85 -3.62 5.20 -14.14
C HIS A 85 -2.59 5.89 -13.25
N LEU A 86 -1.52 6.41 -13.81
CA LEU A 86 -0.65 7.30 -13.04
C LEU A 86 -1.43 8.59 -12.74
N ASP A 87 -1.41 9.05 -11.48
CA ASP A 87 -2.13 10.26 -11.09
C ASP A 87 -1.62 11.46 -11.90
N ARG A 88 -2.53 12.29 -12.43
CA ARG A 88 -2.18 13.45 -13.25
C ARG A 88 -1.23 14.41 -12.51
N ARG A 89 -1.39 14.58 -11.20
CA ARG A 89 -0.53 15.44 -10.39
C ARG A 89 0.91 14.90 -10.32
N ILE A 90 1.09 13.58 -10.39
CA ILE A 90 2.42 12.95 -10.48
C ILE A 90 3.01 13.18 -11.87
N LEU A 91 2.19 13.09 -12.93
CA LEU A 91 2.62 13.41 -14.31
C LEU A 91 3.05 14.88 -14.45
N GLU A 92 2.49 15.80 -13.67
CA GLU A 92 2.91 17.21 -13.68
C GLU A 92 4.33 17.44 -13.13
N PHE A 93 4.84 16.52 -12.30
CA PHE A 93 6.25 16.53 -11.88
C PHE A 93 7.19 15.95 -12.94
N ASP A 94 6.66 15.21 -13.91
CA ASP A 94 7.43 14.59 -14.97
C ASP A 94 7.82 15.62 -16.03
N ARG A 95 9.03 16.16 -15.93
CA ARG A 95 9.64 17.02 -16.96
C ARG A 95 10.24 16.22 -18.13
N GLY A 96 9.63 15.09 -18.50
CA GLY A 96 10.12 14.17 -19.52
C GLY A 96 11.12 13.12 -19.01
N THR A 97 11.32 13.02 -17.69
CA THR A 97 12.24 12.07 -17.03
C THR A 97 11.65 10.67 -16.87
N TRP A 98 10.32 10.53 -16.76
CA TRP A 98 9.62 9.26 -16.53
C TRP A 98 9.90 8.19 -17.58
N ARG A 99 10.15 8.58 -18.83
CA ARG A 99 10.49 7.64 -19.90
C ARG A 99 11.83 6.92 -19.66
N GLY A 100 12.74 7.51 -18.88
CA GLY A 100 14.06 6.95 -18.56
C GLY A 100 14.13 6.11 -17.29
N VAL A 101 13.15 6.18 -16.39
CA VAL A 101 13.24 5.58 -15.04
C VAL A 101 12.36 4.33 -14.91
N ARG A 102 12.66 3.28 -15.69
CA ARG A 102 11.87 2.03 -15.67
C ARG A 102 11.73 1.41 -14.28
N TYR A 103 12.76 1.46 -13.45
CA TYR A 103 12.75 0.86 -12.11
C TYR A 103 11.81 1.57 -11.14
N ALA A 104 11.49 2.86 -11.36
CA ALA A 104 10.64 3.63 -10.44
C ALA A 104 9.14 3.44 -10.72
N ARG A 105 8.80 2.81 -11.85
CA ARG A 105 7.40 2.67 -12.29
C ARG A 105 6.51 1.94 -11.29
N PRO A 106 6.90 0.78 -10.70
CA PRO A 106 6.05 0.09 -9.74
C PRO A 106 5.74 0.96 -8.52
N TYR A 107 6.75 1.65 -7.99
CA TYR A 107 6.62 2.54 -6.83
C TYR A 107 5.74 3.75 -7.12
N LEU A 108 5.87 4.37 -8.30
CA LEU A 108 5.02 5.50 -8.70
C LEU A 108 3.56 5.10 -8.95
N HIS A 109 3.34 3.87 -9.43
CA HIS A 109 1.99 3.30 -9.52
C HIS A 109 1.41 2.97 -8.15
N LYS A 110 2.22 2.46 -7.21
CA LYS A 110 1.79 2.27 -5.83
C LYS A 110 1.38 3.59 -5.18
N LEU A 111 2.18 4.65 -5.30
CA LEU A 111 1.81 5.99 -4.81
C LEU A 111 0.56 6.55 -5.49
N SER A 112 0.41 6.33 -6.81
CA SER A 112 -0.82 6.69 -7.54
C SER A 112 -2.04 5.91 -7.05
N CYS A 113 -1.86 4.65 -6.67
CA CYS A 113 -2.91 3.81 -6.13
C CYS A 113 -3.43 4.37 -4.80
N LEU A 114 -2.53 4.80 -3.91
CA LEU A 114 -2.91 5.44 -2.64
C LEU A 114 -3.75 6.72 -2.88
N LEU A 115 -3.31 7.58 -3.79
CA LEU A 115 -4.03 8.82 -4.14
C LEU A 115 -5.44 8.55 -4.71
N GLN A 116 -5.62 7.41 -5.35
CA GLN A 116 -6.86 7.08 -6.03
C GLN A 116 -7.89 6.42 -5.13
N SER A 117 -7.57 5.97 -3.90
CA SER A 117 -8.52 5.24 -3.05
C SER A 117 -9.92 5.87 -3.00
N ASP A 118 -10.94 5.01 -3.13
CA ASP A 118 -12.36 5.40 -3.03
C ASP A 118 -12.83 5.48 -1.57
N PHE A 119 -11.99 5.07 -0.62
CA PHE A 119 -12.32 5.06 0.79
C PHE A 119 -11.80 6.32 1.47
N ASN A 120 -12.58 6.83 2.43
CA ASN A 120 -12.14 7.88 3.34
C ASN A 120 -11.09 7.34 4.32
N GLN A 121 -11.20 6.08 4.72
CA GLN A 121 -10.20 5.38 5.53
C GLN A 121 -9.77 4.12 4.81
N THR A 122 -8.48 3.98 4.56
CA THR A 122 -7.94 2.90 3.72
C THR A 122 -6.91 2.11 4.49
N VAL A 123 -6.98 0.78 4.42
CA VAL A 123 -5.83 -0.09 4.66
C VAL A 123 -5.30 -0.56 3.32
N PHE A 124 -4.12 -0.09 2.94
CA PHE A 124 -3.38 -0.62 1.80
C PHE A 124 -2.59 -1.86 2.23
N ILE A 125 -2.59 -2.89 1.37
CA ILE A 125 -1.85 -4.14 1.58
C ILE A 125 -1.15 -4.51 0.26
N ASP A 126 0.16 -4.75 0.32
CA ASP A 126 0.91 -5.28 -0.82
C ASP A 126 0.47 -6.71 -1.14
N CYS A 127 0.65 -7.12 -2.40
CA CYS A 127 0.11 -8.39 -2.89
C CYS A 127 0.81 -9.63 -2.33
N ASP A 128 1.97 -9.47 -1.73
CA ASP A 128 2.79 -10.50 -1.08
C ASP A 128 2.60 -10.53 0.45
N THR A 129 1.63 -9.79 0.98
CA THR A 129 1.39 -9.68 2.42
C THR A 129 0.15 -10.46 2.85
N PHE A 130 0.31 -11.31 3.88
CA PHE A 130 -0.78 -12.06 4.49
C PHE A 130 -1.17 -11.48 5.85
N VAL A 131 -2.46 -11.20 6.02
CA VAL A 131 -3.04 -10.88 7.32
C VAL A 131 -3.42 -12.20 8.00
N VAL A 132 -3.00 -12.38 9.25
CA VAL A 132 -3.33 -13.57 10.05
C VAL A 132 -4.27 -13.26 11.21
N GLN A 133 -4.24 -12.03 11.74
CA GLN A 133 -5.10 -11.62 12.83
C GLN A 133 -6.45 -11.10 12.30
N PRO A 134 -7.60 -11.71 12.68
CA PRO A 134 -8.90 -11.38 12.12
C PRO A 134 -9.30 -9.91 12.27
N SER A 135 -9.01 -9.32 13.43
CA SER A 135 -9.41 -7.95 13.79
C SER A 135 -8.44 -6.87 13.32
N LEU A 136 -7.32 -7.22 12.67
CA LEU A 136 -6.27 -6.25 12.34
C LEU A 136 -6.80 -5.09 11.48
N ILE A 137 -7.50 -5.41 10.38
CA ILE A 137 -8.03 -4.39 9.46
C ILE A 137 -9.02 -3.47 10.18
N HIS A 138 -9.91 -4.05 11.00
CA HIS A 138 -10.86 -3.27 11.78
C HIS A 138 -10.15 -2.31 12.73
N HIS A 139 -9.20 -2.81 13.54
CA HIS A 139 -8.43 -1.98 14.47
C HIS A 139 -7.62 -0.90 13.76
N MET A 140 -7.05 -1.20 12.59
CA MET A 140 -6.35 -0.22 11.78
C MET A 140 -7.29 0.91 11.32
N LEU A 141 -8.50 0.57 10.87
CA LEU A 141 -9.46 1.55 10.39
C LEU A 141 -10.14 2.36 11.49
N THR A 142 -10.41 1.77 12.66
CA THR A 142 -11.21 2.41 13.72
C THR A 142 -10.37 2.99 14.85
N SER A 143 -9.39 2.26 15.36
CA SER A 143 -8.61 2.65 16.54
C SER A 143 -7.34 3.39 16.17
N VAL A 144 -6.57 2.86 15.21
CA VAL A 144 -5.29 3.43 14.79
C VAL A 144 -5.49 4.78 14.10
N LEU A 145 -6.42 4.85 13.14
CA LEU A 145 -6.72 6.11 12.44
C LEU A 145 -7.47 7.15 13.28
N ALA A 146 -7.92 6.81 14.50
CA ALA A 146 -8.43 7.81 15.43
C ALA A 146 -7.29 8.69 16.00
N VAL A 147 -6.08 8.16 16.10
CA VAL A 147 -4.93 8.83 16.71
C VAL A 147 -3.84 9.22 15.70
N ALA A 148 -3.90 8.70 14.47
CA ALA A 148 -2.91 8.93 13.42
C ALA A 148 -3.56 9.26 12.07
N ASP A 149 -2.85 10.00 11.24
CA ASP A 149 -3.26 10.29 9.87
C ASP A 149 -2.78 9.19 8.90
N VAL A 150 -1.60 8.61 9.20
CA VAL A 150 -0.99 7.45 8.54
C VAL A 150 -0.40 6.53 9.62
N ALA A 151 -0.49 5.22 9.42
CA ALA A 151 0.18 4.23 10.25
C ALA A 151 0.80 3.13 9.39
N MET A 152 2.02 2.72 9.74
CA MET A 152 2.81 1.77 8.98
C MET A 152 3.69 0.95 9.94
N PRO A 153 3.93 -0.35 9.72
CA PRO A 153 4.89 -1.14 10.50
C PRO A 153 6.29 -0.56 10.42
N MET A 154 7.06 -0.67 11.49
CA MET A 154 8.51 -0.45 11.43
C MET A 154 9.16 -1.53 10.54
N ASP A 155 10.21 -1.16 9.81
CA ASP A 155 10.99 -2.09 8.99
C ASP A 155 12.35 -2.36 9.66
N PRO A 156 12.44 -3.32 10.61
CA PRO A 156 13.65 -3.54 11.41
C PRO A 156 14.82 -4.03 10.56
N GLY A 157 14.54 -4.77 9.47
CA GLY A 157 15.58 -5.26 8.56
C GLY A 157 16.25 -4.16 7.73
N ARG A 158 15.73 -2.94 7.79
CA ARG A 158 16.16 -1.85 6.91
C ARG A 158 17.17 -0.92 7.56
N GLU A 159 17.29 -0.91 8.88
CA GLU A 159 18.45 -0.29 9.55
C GLU A 159 19.77 -0.85 9.00
N ALA A 160 19.81 -2.16 8.69
CA ALA A 160 20.95 -2.82 8.04
C ALA A 160 21.14 -2.45 6.55
N HIS A 161 20.10 -2.00 5.84
CA HIS A 161 20.24 -1.52 4.46
C HIS A 161 20.68 -0.05 4.40
N LEU A 162 20.55 0.66 5.52
CA LEU A 162 20.99 2.03 5.72
C LEU A 162 22.39 2.09 6.35
N SER A 163 23.00 0.95 6.70
CA SER A 163 24.32 0.88 7.34
C SER A 163 25.49 0.72 6.36
N ILE A 164 25.26 0.31 5.11
CA ILE A 164 26.31 0.24 4.08
C ILE A 164 26.42 1.61 3.41
N GLY A 165 27.36 2.44 3.90
CA GLY A 165 27.56 3.81 3.40
C GLY A 165 26.57 4.83 3.96
N SER A 166 26.16 4.65 5.23
CA SER A 166 25.09 5.41 5.89
C SER A 166 25.03 6.88 5.48
N PRO A 167 23.91 7.31 4.87
CA PRO A 167 23.64 8.72 4.71
C PRO A 167 23.72 9.39 6.10
N PRO A 168 24.38 10.54 6.25
CA PRO A 168 24.76 11.09 7.56
C PRO A 168 23.58 11.44 8.48
N TRP A 169 22.35 11.40 7.98
CA TRP A 169 21.10 11.63 8.72
C TRP A 169 20.44 10.35 9.26
N ILE A 170 21.04 9.18 9.05
CA ILE A 170 20.62 7.90 9.63
C ILE A 170 21.83 7.30 10.35
N SER A 171 22.31 7.99 11.38
CA SER A 171 23.25 7.36 12.30
C SER A 171 22.45 6.46 13.25
N SER A 172 23.05 5.35 13.68
CA SER A 172 22.53 4.51 14.78
C SER A 172 22.39 5.26 16.11
N SER A 173 22.87 6.50 16.18
CA SER A 173 22.74 7.43 17.29
C SER A 173 21.70 8.55 17.05
N SER A 174 21.06 8.60 15.88
CA SER A 174 20.06 9.62 15.57
C SER A 174 18.72 9.23 16.20
N SER A 175 18.19 10.09 17.07
CA SER A 175 16.88 9.97 17.70
C SER A 175 15.71 10.24 16.72
N GLY A 176 15.92 9.94 15.44
CA GLY A 176 14.99 10.21 14.36
C GLY A 176 13.86 9.18 14.27
N PRO A 177 12.81 9.48 13.48
CA PRO A 177 11.72 8.53 13.27
C PRO A 177 12.21 7.27 12.56
N PRO A 178 11.74 6.07 12.95
CA PRO A 178 12.21 4.81 12.39
C PRO A 178 11.81 4.65 10.92
N PRO A 179 12.54 3.87 10.12
CA PRO A 179 12.08 3.47 8.80
C PRO A 179 10.79 2.64 8.92
N LEU A 180 9.82 2.96 8.09
CA LEU A 180 8.50 2.31 8.07
C LEU A 180 8.37 1.43 6.83
N CYS A 181 7.63 0.34 6.88
CA CYS A 181 7.35 -0.59 5.79
C CYS A 181 6.07 -0.22 5.06
N SER A 182 6.11 -0.11 3.73
CA SER A 182 4.91 0.23 2.93
C SER A 182 4.09 -0.98 2.50
N ALA A 183 4.43 -2.19 2.94
CA ALA A 183 3.64 -3.39 2.61
C ALA A 183 2.27 -3.43 3.30
N LEU A 184 2.12 -2.69 4.40
CA LEU A 184 0.86 -2.50 5.11
C LEU A 184 0.76 -1.04 5.56
N MET A 185 -0.30 -0.34 5.17
CA MET A 185 -0.47 1.08 5.54
C MET A 185 -1.93 1.38 5.84
N ALA A 186 -2.22 1.98 7.00
CA ALA A 186 -3.50 2.63 7.26
C ALA A 186 -3.38 4.13 7.00
N TYR A 187 -4.36 4.74 6.33
CA TYR A 187 -4.42 6.20 6.21
C TYR A 187 -5.84 6.72 6.03
N SER A 188 -6.04 7.97 6.43
CA SER A 188 -7.25 8.74 6.13
C SER A 188 -7.04 9.64 4.91
N LYS A 189 -7.97 9.61 3.96
CA LYS A 189 -7.95 10.47 2.78
C LYS A 189 -8.08 11.92 3.22
N SER A 190 -7.04 12.69 2.98
CA SER A 190 -6.93 14.06 3.44
C SER A 190 -5.92 14.82 2.57
N PRO A 191 -6.00 16.16 2.50
CA PRO A 191 -5.02 16.95 1.77
C PRO A 191 -3.57 16.73 2.26
N ILE A 192 -3.37 16.48 3.55
CA ILE A 192 -2.04 16.23 4.12
C ILE A 192 -1.50 14.85 3.73
N ALA A 193 -2.33 13.80 3.72
CA ALA A 193 -1.93 12.49 3.21
C ALA A 193 -1.62 12.55 1.71
N ASP A 194 -2.45 13.24 0.93
CA ASP A 194 -2.19 13.48 -0.49
C ASP A 194 -0.85 14.18 -0.73
N ALA A 195 -0.55 15.20 0.08
CA ALA A 195 0.71 15.93 -0.01
C ALA A 195 1.92 15.04 0.34
N LEU A 196 1.80 14.11 1.30
CA LEU A 196 2.82 13.11 1.59
C LEU A 196 3.09 12.20 0.39
N TRP A 197 2.05 11.64 -0.24
CA TRP A 197 2.20 10.73 -1.39
C TRP A 197 2.75 11.45 -2.62
N LEU A 198 2.28 12.67 -2.90
CA LEU A 198 2.77 13.49 -3.99
C LEU A 198 4.22 13.94 -3.77
N GLY A 199 4.57 14.31 -2.54
CA GLY A 199 5.94 14.66 -2.19
C GLY A 199 6.90 13.48 -2.34
N ALA A 200 6.51 12.29 -1.89
CA ALA A 200 7.25 11.06 -2.12
C ALA A 200 7.43 10.76 -3.62
N ALA A 201 6.37 10.91 -4.42
CA ALA A 201 6.43 10.73 -5.86
C ALA A 201 7.38 11.73 -6.53
N ARG A 202 7.33 13.00 -6.12
CA ARG A 202 8.24 14.05 -6.61
C ARG A 202 9.70 13.74 -6.27
N ARG A 203 9.99 13.29 -5.04
CA ARG A 203 11.35 12.88 -4.64
C ARG A 203 11.85 11.70 -5.46
N LEU A 204 10.99 10.72 -5.69
CA LEU A 204 11.31 9.54 -6.48
C LEU A 204 11.62 9.88 -7.95
N LEU A 205 10.82 10.75 -8.57
CA LEU A 205 11.04 11.24 -9.94
C LEU A 205 12.32 12.08 -10.06
N GLY A 206 12.59 12.91 -9.06
CA GLY A 206 13.77 13.77 -9.01
C GLY A 206 15.05 13.06 -8.58
N ARG A 207 14.98 11.78 -8.17
CA ARG A 207 16.08 11.05 -7.52
C ARG A 207 16.72 11.88 -6.41
N ALA A 208 15.89 12.44 -5.53
CA ALA A 208 16.32 13.43 -4.55
C ALA A 208 17.42 12.93 -3.59
N HIS A 209 17.50 11.61 -3.41
CA HIS A 209 18.41 10.94 -2.47
C HIS A 209 19.14 9.78 -3.16
N PRO A 210 20.04 10.05 -4.13
CA PRO A 210 20.64 9.03 -5.00
C PRO A 210 21.48 7.98 -4.26
N GLU A 211 21.90 8.27 -3.03
CA GLU A 211 22.66 7.41 -2.14
C GLU A 211 21.84 6.30 -1.47
N VAL A 212 20.49 6.36 -1.54
CA VAL A 212 19.62 5.30 -1.03
C VAL A 212 18.90 4.56 -2.14
N ARG A 213 18.32 3.40 -1.77
CA ARG A 213 17.40 2.68 -2.65
C ARG A 213 16.21 3.58 -3.02
N GLN A 214 15.96 3.69 -4.33
CA GLN A 214 14.89 4.51 -4.90
C GLN A 214 13.54 3.77 -4.89
N GLY A 215 13.02 3.48 -3.70
CA GLY A 215 11.70 2.88 -3.48
C GLY A 215 10.65 3.88 -2.99
N ASP A 216 9.37 3.51 -3.05
CA ASP A 216 8.28 4.28 -2.45
C ASP A 216 8.48 4.50 -0.95
N GLN A 217 8.88 3.45 -0.25
CA GLN A 217 9.04 3.44 1.20
C GLN A 217 10.06 4.48 1.70
N GLU A 218 11.25 4.54 1.08
CA GLU A 218 12.27 5.53 1.40
C GLU A 218 11.77 6.95 1.13
N MET A 219 11.10 7.16 -0.02
CA MET A 219 10.65 8.48 -0.41
C MET A 219 9.49 8.98 0.47
N VAL A 220 8.63 8.09 0.95
CA VAL A 220 7.62 8.39 1.97
C VAL A 220 8.29 8.80 3.29
N TRP A 221 9.29 8.04 3.74
CA TRP A 221 10.02 8.37 4.97
C TRP A 221 10.74 9.74 4.86
N PHE A 222 11.36 10.04 3.72
CA PHE A 222 11.97 11.34 3.48
C PHE A 222 10.95 12.47 3.39
N GLU A 223 9.79 12.25 2.78
CA GLU A 223 8.75 13.27 2.73
C GLU A 223 8.13 13.51 4.12
N TRP A 224 8.03 12.47 4.94
CA TRP A 224 7.61 12.60 6.33
C TRP A 224 8.61 13.42 7.15
N THR A 225 9.90 13.08 7.09
CA THR A 225 10.91 13.65 7.98
C THR A 225 11.45 15.00 7.51
N GLN A 226 11.47 15.26 6.20
CA GLN A 226 12.09 16.46 5.61
C GLN A 226 11.11 17.31 4.80
N GLY A 227 9.87 16.86 4.61
CA GLY A 227 8.90 17.50 3.71
C GLY A 227 7.66 18.02 4.42
N VAL A 228 6.55 18.04 3.69
CA VAL A 228 5.24 18.49 4.20
C VAL A 228 4.66 17.52 5.23
N GLY A 229 5.15 16.29 5.28
CA GLY A 229 4.71 15.28 6.25
C GLY A 229 5.13 15.57 7.69
N ARG A 230 5.96 16.60 7.96
CA ARG A 230 6.40 16.93 9.33
C ARG A 230 5.26 17.36 10.26
N SER A 231 4.15 17.86 9.71
CA SER A 231 2.93 18.19 10.47
C SER A 231 1.95 17.01 10.58
N MET A 232 2.27 15.87 9.95
CA MET A 232 1.41 14.69 9.92
C MET A 232 1.66 13.79 11.13
N ARG A 233 0.58 13.28 11.73
CA ARG A 233 0.67 12.26 12.78
C ARG A 233 0.88 10.91 12.12
N ILE A 234 2.13 10.50 11.96
CA ILE A 234 2.46 9.15 11.51
C ILE A 234 2.74 8.28 12.73
N LEU A 235 2.04 7.15 12.82
CA LEU A 235 2.21 6.17 13.89
C LEU A 235 3.02 4.96 13.38
N PRO A 236 4.26 4.78 13.85
CA PRO A 236 4.99 3.54 13.67
C PRO A 236 4.28 2.41 14.41
N LEU A 237 3.99 1.31 13.70
CA LEU A 237 3.43 0.09 14.28
C LEU A 237 4.57 -0.91 14.57
N PRO A 238 4.40 -1.85 15.50
CA PRO A 238 5.32 -2.98 15.65
C PRO A 238 5.61 -3.66 14.31
N GLY A 239 6.85 -4.12 14.13
CA GLY A 239 7.30 -4.69 12.85
C GLY A 239 6.52 -5.95 12.45
N MET A 240 6.54 -6.25 11.15
CA MET A 240 5.97 -7.49 10.61
C MET A 240 7.00 -8.62 10.69
N GLU A 241 6.56 -9.81 11.09
CA GLU A 241 7.39 -11.02 11.03
C GLU A 241 7.56 -11.46 9.58
N ARG A 242 8.80 -11.71 9.16
CA ARG A 242 9.10 -12.33 7.85
C ARG A 242 9.06 -13.84 8.03
N MET A 243 8.07 -14.50 7.43
CA MET A 243 8.08 -15.96 7.30
C MET A 243 9.08 -16.31 6.19
N HIS A 244 10.17 -16.99 6.55
CA HIS A 244 11.22 -17.44 5.64
C HIS A 244 10.93 -18.85 5.11
#